data_AF-A0A948X4Y7-F1
#
_entry.id   AF-A0A948X4Y7-F1
#
_cell.length_a   1.000
_cell.length_b   1.000
_cell.length_c   1.000
_cell.angle_alpha   90.00
_cell.angle_beta   90.00
_cell.angle_gamma   90.00
#
_symmetry.space_group_name_H-M   'P 1'
#
loop_
_entity.id
_entity.type
_entity.pdbx_description
1 polymer ?
#
loop_
_entity_poly.entity_id
_entity_poly.type
_entity_poly.pdbx_seq_one_letter_code
_entity_poly.pdbx_strand_id
1 'polypeptide(L)'
;MNVRLPGTAQTWLDIDVMKAEEEVYAIQLAEARRSGRYPFYVAARLIAAAAGPGVSVPQLEERLILAARDRSLPVYTMGQMLRWDETNSFVATLEIFSDDLNRWLEENEPRIQWRFPDPAAQGDAESSTGGDATEDEEPEQDANSPPISEEVGTQFARLFDSVTVAALEKMFPADAKWKIWAERAARNGLCAAREGRAMFNPYLAGIWFVRKGNNGWDLARCRRVLAKNLPDRSRGSEHLVTGDLE
;
A
#
# COMPACT_ATOMS: atom_id res chain seq x y z
N MET A 1 -30.86 -40.24 20.97
CA MET A 1 -30.89 -38.77 20.87
C MET A 1 -29.46 -38.28 20.79
N ASN A 2 -29.02 -37.82 19.61
CA ASN A 2 -27.68 -37.26 19.41
C ASN A 2 -27.82 -35.74 19.29
N VAL A 3 -27.28 -35.01 20.27
CA VAL A 3 -27.25 -33.55 20.28
C VAL A 3 -25.97 -33.12 19.55
N ARG A 4 -26.13 -32.60 18.34
CA ARG A 4 -25.04 -31.93 17.60
C ARG A 4 -24.86 -30.54 18.20
N LEU A 5 -23.70 -30.27 18.80
CA LEU A 5 -23.28 -28.92 19.17
C LEU A 5 -22.73 -28.20 17.92
N PRO A 6 -23.26 -27.04 17.51
CA PRO A 6 -22.63 -26.19 16.53
C PRO A 6 -21.67 -25.20 17.21
N GLY A 7 -20.49 -25.00 16.63
CA GLY A 7 -19.74 -23.75 16.83
C GLY A 7 -18.36 -23.90 17.46
N THR A 8 -17.34 -24.02 16.61
CA THR A 8 -15.93 -23.65 16.94
C THR A 8 -15.10 -23.28 15.70
N ALA A 9 -15.62 -23.40 14.47
CA ALA A 9 -14.85 -23.13 13.27
C ALA A 9 -14.79 -21.64 12.87
N GLN A 10 -15.72 -20.81 13.36
CA GLN A 10 -15.80 -19.39 12.97
C GLN A 10 -14.73 -18.52 13.66
N THR A 11 -14.34 -18.86 14.89
CA THR A 11 -13.44 -18.04 15.71
C THR A 11 -11.98 -18.03 15.24
N TRP A 12 -11.53 -19.01 14.44
CA TRP A 12 -10.14 -19.07 13.97
C TRP A 12 -9.88 -18.16 12.78
N LEU A 13 -10.85 -18.02 11.88
CA LEU A 13 -10.74 -17.12 10.72
C LEU A 13 -10.69 -15.64 11.14
N ASP A 14 -11.37 -15.28 12.23
CA ASP A 14 -11.38 -13.91 12.73
C ASP A 14 -10.03 -13.50 13.35
N ILE A 15 -9.32 -14.45 14.00
CA ILE A 15 -8.00 -14.17 14.61
C ILE A 15 -6.93 -13.91 13.53
N ASP A 16 -6.91 -14.70 12.46
CA ASP A 16 -5.92 -14.54 11.40
C ASP A 16 -6.14 -13.25 10.60
N VAL A 17 -7.41 -12.85 10.40
CA VAL A 17 -7.75 -11.56 9.77
C VAL A 17 -7.32 -10.39 10.64
N MET A 18 -7.58 -10.43 11.96
CA MET A 18 -7.16 -9.36 12.87
C MET A 18 -5.63 -9.19 12.92
N LYS A 19 -4.88 -10.29 12.93
CA LYS A 19 -3.40 -10.23 12.87
C LYS A 19 -2.90 -9.60 11.57
N ALA A 20 -3.49 -9.99 10.44
CA ALA A 20 -3.14 -9.40 9.15
C ALA A 20 -3.44 -7.89 9.11
N GLU A 21 -4.56 -7.46 9.70
CA GLU A 21 -4.89 -6.03 9.82
C GLU A 21 -3.91 -5.27 10.72
N GLU A 22 -3.45 -5.88 11.82
CA GLU A 22 -2.43 -5.30 12.70
C GLU A 22 -1.07 -5.18 12.00
N GLU A 23 -0.65 -6.19 11.25
CA GLU A 23 0.59 -6.16 10.46
C GLU A 23 0.54 -5.07 9.38
N VAL A 24 -0.55 -4.98 8.63
CA VAL A 24 -0.74 -3.91 7.62
C VAL A 24 -0.72 -2.54 8.28
N TYR A 25 -1.39 -2.39 9.43
CA TYR A 25 -1.37 -1.14 10.19
C TYR A 25 0.03 -0.78 10.68
N ALA A 26 0.81 -1.75 11.17
CA ALA A 26 2.17 -1.51 11.64
C ALA A 26 3.09 -1.01 10.53
N ILE A 27 2.99 -1.61 9.34
CA ILE A 27 3.74 -1.18 8.14
C ILE A 27 3.36 0.26 7.76
N GLN A 28 2.06 0.54 7.65
CA GLN A 28 1.56 1.88 7.32
C GLN A 28 1.97 2.92 8.36
N LEU A 29 1.95 2.57 9.65
CA LEU A 29 2.35 3.46 10.73
C LEU A 29 3.85 3.78 10.67
N ALA A 30 4.70 2.78 10.39
CA ALA A 30 6.14 2.98 10.24
C ALA A 30 6.46 3.91 9.05
N GLU A 31 5.80 3.69 7.91
CA GLU A 31 5.94 4.55 6.73
C GLU A 31 5.42 5.97 6.99
N ALA A 32 4.28 6.10 7.67
CA ALA A 32 3.69 7.39 8.00
C ALA A 32 4.56 8.21 8.94
N ARG A 33 5.17 7.56 9.93
CA ARG A 33 6.14 8.18 10.85
C ARG A 33 7.38 8.69 10.11
N ARG A 34 7.97 7.83 9.27
CA ARG A 34 9.17 8.17 8.48
C ARG A 34 8.93 9.35 7.53
N SER A 35 7.76 9.40 6.90
CA SER A 35 7.44 10.42 5.90
C SER A 35 6.77 11.68 6.47
N GLY A 36 6.25 11.61 7.69
CA GLY A 36 5.36 12.62 8.27
C GLY A 36 3.99 12.69 7.58
N ARG A 37 3.60 11.67 6.81
CA ARG A 37 2.34 11.62 6.04
C ARG A 37 1.46 10.49 6.52
N TYR A 38 0.28 10.84 7.03
CA TYR A 38 -0.59 9.88 7.70
C TYR A 38 -1.86 9.64 6.90
N PRO A 39 -2.19 8.39 6.54
CA PRO A 39 -3.53 8.02 6.09
C PRO A 39 -4.57 8.33 7.18
N PHE A 40 -5.80 8.68 6.79
CA PHE A 40 -6.87 9.04 7.73
C PHE A 40 -7.07 8.05 8.88
N TYR A 41 -7.18 6.77 8.55
CA TYR A 41 -7.36 5.71 9.55
C TYR A 41 -6.19 5.63 10.54
N VAL A 42 -4.95 5.78 10.05
CA VAL A 42 -3.75 5.77 10.91
C VAL A 42 -3.73 7.00 11.82
N ALA A 43 -4.01 8.19 11.27
CA ALA A 43 -4.09 9.42 12.05
C ALA A 43 -5.17 9.32 13.13
N ALA A 44 -6.38 8.86 12.79
CA ALA A 44 -7.49 8.71 13.71
C ALA A 44 -7.16 7.73 14.86
N ARG A 45 -6.50 6.60 14.57
CA ARG A 45 -6.07 5.66 15.60
C ARG A 45 -5.05 6.24 16.55
N LEU A 46 -4.05 6.97 16.05
CA LEU A 46 -3.04 7.59 16.89
C LEU A 46 -3.63 8.65 17.81
N ILE A 47 -4.48 9.52 17.27
CA ILE A 47 -5.14 10.56 18.05
C ILE A 47 -6.06 9.95 19.11
N ALA A 48 -6.89 8.97 18.75
CA ALA A 48 -7.79 8.31 19.70
C ALA A 48 -7.02 7.59 20.82
N ALA A 49 -5.92 6.89 20.46
CA ALA A 49 -5.06 6.23 21.43
C ALA A 49 -4.45 7.22 22.43
N ALA A 50 -4.07 8.41 21.97
CA ALA A 50 -3.49 9.46 22.82
C ALA A 50 -4.55 10.22 23.65
N ALA A 51 -5.75 10.41 23.11
CA ALA A 51 -6.84 11.13 23.78
C ALA A 51 -7.56 10.27 24.84
N GLY A 52 -7.42 8.94 24.77
CA GLY A 52 -7.96 7.99 25.73
C GLY A 52 -9.31 7.38 25.30
N PRO A 53 -9.91 6.53 26.14
CA PRO A 53 -11.02 5.64 25.76
C PRO A 53 -12.33 6.37 25.42
N GLY A 54 -12.44 7.68 25.69
CA GLY A 54 -13.60 8.48 25.35
C GLY A 54 -13.65 8.95 23.88
N VAL A 55 -12.58 8.72 23.11
CA VAL A 55 -12.51 9.15 21.70
C VAL A 55 -12.67 7.94 20.78
N SER A 56 -13.74 7.97 19.97
CA SER A 56 -14.06 6.90 19.03
C SER A 56 -13.28 7.07 17.72
N VAL A 57 -12.53 6.05 17.32
CA VAL A 57 -11.75 6.05 16.07
C VAL A 57 -12.62 6.34 14.84
N PRO A 58 -13.76 5.64 14.60
CA PRO A 58 -14.61 5.92 13.44
C PRO A 58 -15.15 7.35 13.40
N GLN A 59 -15.52 7.92 14.56
CA GLN A 59 -16.03 9.30 14.62
C GLN A 59 -14.93 10.31 14.29
N LEU A 60 -13.71 10.05 14.76
CA LEU A 60 -12.58 10.92 14.48
C LEU A 60 -12.16 10.83 13.01
N GLU A 61 -12.13 9.62 12.44
CA GLU A 61 -11.88 9.40 11.02
C GLU A 61 -12.92 10.13 10.15
N GLU A 62 -14.21 10.00 10.48
CA GLU A 62 -15.28 10.72 9.78
C GLU A 62 -15.09 12.25 9.86
N ARG A 63 -14.70 12.78 11.01
CA ARG A 63 -14.41 14.23 11.17
C ARG A 63 -13.24 14.67 10.30
N LEU A 64 -12.16 13.89 10.22
CA LEU A 64 -11.03 14.22 9.36
C LEU A 64 -11.43 14.18 7.87
N ILE A 65 -12.25 13.21 7.46
CA ILE A 65 -12.78 13.13 6.09
C ILE A 65 -13.68 14.32 5.77
N LEU A 66 -14.53 14.74 6.71
CA LEU A 66 -15.37 15.94 6.55
C LEU A 66 -14.51 17.21 6.46
N ALA A 67 -13.47 17.33 7.28
CA ALA A 67 -12.53 18.45 7.24
C ALA A 67 -11.73 18.50 5.92
N ALA A 68 -11.43 17.34 5.34
CA ALA A 68 -10.82 17.29 4.01
C ALA A 68 -11.80 17.78 2.93
N ARG A 69 -13.07 17.33 3.00
CA ARG A 69 -14.15 17.72 2.08
C ARG A 69 -14.44 19.21 2.12
N ASP A 70 -14.56 19.79 3.31
CA ASP A 70 -14.81 21.23 3.47
C ASP A 70 -13.56 22.11 3.26
N ARG A 71 -12.41 21.47 3.01
CA ARG A 71 -11.09 22.08 2.75
C ARG A 71 -10.49 22.79 3.97
N SER A 72 -10.99 22.55 5.18
CA SER A 72 -10.38 22.99 6.44
C SER A 72 -9.13 22.18 6.82
N LEU A 73 -9.00 20.96 6.29
CA LEU A 73 -7.82 20.13 6.41
C LEU A 73 -7.18 19.90 5.03
N PRO A 74 -5.95 20.40 4.79
CA PRO A 74 -5.20 20.08 3.58
C PRO A 74 -4.90 18.59 3.50
N VAL A 75 -5.26 17.96 2.39
CA VAL A 75 -4.97 16.54 2.13
C VAL A 75 -4.39 16.36 0.73
N TYR A 76 -3.63 15.28 0.57
CA TYR A 76 -2.77 15.05 -0.58
C TYR A 76 -2.98 13.64 -1.12
N THR A 77 -2.83 13.46 -2.43
CA THR A 77 -2.83 12.11 -3.00
C THR A 77 -1.56 11.37 -2.55
N MET A 78 -1.70 10.09 -2.20
CA MET A 78 -0.59 9.26 -1.71
C MET A 78 0.66 9.36 -2.60
N GLY A 79 1.79 9.72 -1.98
CA GLY A 79 3.07 9.90 -2.67
C GLY A 79 3.20 11.16 -3.53
N GLN A 80 2.13 11.95 -3.70
CA GLN A 80 2.12 13.18 -4.49
C GLN A 80 2.00 14.42 -3.57
N MET A 81 2.59 15.54 -3.98
CA MET A 81 2.39 16.84 -3.29
C MET A 81 1.18 17.61 -3.81
N LEU A 82 0.37 16.99 -4.68
CA LEU A 82 -0.81 17.64 -5.24
C LEU A 82 -1.92 17.64 -4.18
N ARG A 83 -2.39 18.85 -3.84
CA ARG A 83 -3.55 19.03 -2.97
C ARG A 83 -4.77 18.40 -3.64
N TRP A 84 -5.52 17.64 -2.88
CA TRP A 84 -6.75 17.02 -3.31
C TRP A 84 -7.78 18.06 -3.80
N ASP A 85 -8.30 17.85 -5.01
CA ASP A 85 -9.53 18.48 -5.50
C ASP A 85 -10.60 17.38 -5.65
N GLU A 86 -11.84 17.68 -5.28
CA GLU A 86 -12.97 16.74 -5.19
C GLU A 86 -13.32 16.00 -6.50
N THR A 87 -12.59 16.28 -7.58
CA THR A 87 -12.95 15.96 -8.95
C THR A 87 -12.84 14.47 -9.28
N ASN A 88 -11.86 13.75 -8.70
CA ASN A 88 -11.83 12.27 -8.78
C ASN A 88 -10.69 11.64 -7.97
N SER A 89 -10.90 11.39 -6.68
CA SER A 89 -9.97 10.54 -5.92
C SER A 89 -10.67 9.78 -4.82
N PHE A 90 -10.30 8.51 -4.70
CA PHE A 90 -10.79 7.62 -3.68
C PHE A 90 -10.18 8.05 -2.33
N VAL A 91 -11.03 8.38 -1.35
CA VAL A 91 -10.59 8.94 -0.05
C VAL A 91 -9.53 8.08 0.65
N ALA A 92 -9.55 6.76 0.42
CA ALA A 92 -8.60 5.83 1.04
C ALA A 92 -7.15 5.96 0.53
N THR A 93 -6.89 6.74 -0.52
CA THR A 93 -5.53 7.02 -1.03
C THR A 93 -5.06 8.42 -0.70
N LEU A 94 -5.67 9.07 0.29
CA LEU A 94 -5.31 10.41 0.71
C LEU A 94 -4.46 10.36 1.98
N GLU A 95 -3.45 11.22 2.00
CA GLU A 95 -2.51 11.41 3.11
C GLU A 95 -2.60 12.84 3.64
N ILE A 96 -2.27 13.00 4.92
CA ILE A 96 -2.25 14.29 5.60
C ILE A 96 -0.87 14.48 6.23
N PHE A 97 -0.27 15.66 6.06
CA PHE A 97 1.00 15.96 6.73
C PHE A 97 0.79 16.15 8.23
N SER A 98 1.78 15.76 9.04
CA SER A 98 1.79 15.92 10.50
C SER A 98 1.50 17.36 10.93
N ASP A 99 2.05 18.34 10.22
CA ASP A 99 1.93 19.76 10.57
C ASP A 99 0.51 20.29 10.34
N ASP A 100 -0.11 19.86 9.24
CA ASP A 100 -1.50 20.21 8.94
C ASP A 100 -2.47 19.52 9.92
N LEU A 101 -2.19 18.26 10.29
CA LEU A 101 -2.92 17.55 11.36
C LEU A 101 -2.79 18.27 12.70
N ASN A 102 -1.58 18.67 13.08
CA ASN A 102 -1.33 19.37 14.34
C ASN A 102 -2.05 20.72 14.38
N ARG A 103 -2.00 21.50 13.30
CA ARG A 103 -2.76 22.76 13.19
C ARG A 103 -4.26 22.53 13.29
N TRP A 104 -4.78 21.53 12.58
CA TRP A 104 -6.21 21.20 12.63
C TRP A 104 -6.66 20.77 14.03
N LEU A 105 -5.85 19.97 14.74
CA LEU A 105 -6.11 19.58 16.13
C LEU A 105 -6.12 20.76 17.09
N GLU A 106 -5.23 21.74 16.89
CA GLU A 106 -5.22 22.97 17.70
C GLU A 106 -6.50 23.78 17.54
N GLU A 107 -6.98 23.91 16.32
CA GLU A 107 -8.17 24.71 15.99
C GLU A 107 -9.48 23.98 16.34
N ASN A 108 -9.56 22.67 16.11
CA ASN A 108 -10.83 21.93 16.13
C ASN A 108 -10.95 20.95 17.31
N GLU A 109 -9.84 20.54 17.93
CA GLU A 109 -9.80 19.55 19.01
C GLU A 109 -8.86 19.99 20.15
N PRO A 110 -8.98 21.22 20.71
CA PRO A 110 -8.02 21.76 21.67
C PRO A 110 -7.92 20.97 22.98
N ARG A 111 -8.87 20.06 23.24
CA ARG A 111 -8.85 19.15 24.40
C ARG A 111 -7.81 18.04 24.24
N ILE A 112 -7.43 17.71 23.01
CA ILE A 112 -6.40 16.72 22.70
C ILE A 112 -5.07 17.46 22.69
N GLN A 113 -4.24 17.26 23.72
CA GLN A 113 -2.93 17.93 23.84
C GLN A 113 -1.82 17.22 23.06
N TRP A 114 -2.04 15.95 22.69
CA TRP A 114 -1.08 15.17 21.92
C TRP A 114 -0.90 15.71 20.51
N ARG A 115 0.33 15.65 19.99
CA ARG A 115 0.70 16.13 18.66
C ARG A 115 1.52 15.07 17.93
N PHE A 116 1.39 15.04 16.61
CA PHE A 116 2.24 14.23 15.75
C PHE A 116 3.68 14.73 15.83
N PRO A 117 4.67 13.83 15.97
CA PRO A 117 6.07 14.20 16.01
C PRO A 117 6.54 14.74 14.64
N ASP A 118 7.53 15.63 14.68
CA ASP A 118 8.23 16.11 13.49
C ASP A 118 9.02 14.95 12.86
N PRO A 119 8.82 14.60 11.58
CA PRO A 119 9.57 13.54 10.92
C PRO A 119 11.09 13.77 10.95
N ALA A 120 11.54 15.04 10.95
CA ALA A 120 12.97 15.36 11.03
C ALA A 120 13.59 14.96 12.38
N ALA A 121 12.80 14.96 13.46
CA ALA A 121 13.27 14.60 14.79
C ALA A 121 13.37 13.07 15.02
N GLN A 122 12.78 12.25 14.15
CA GLN A 122 12.75 10.79 14.33
C GLN A 122 13.98 10.07 13.77
N GLY A 123 14.68 10.65 12.79
CA GLY A 123 15.88 10.05 12.18
C GLY A 123 17.04 9.82 13.16
N ASP A 124 17.12 10.61 14.23
CA ASP A 124 18.23 10.57 15.17
C ASP A 124 18.00 9.59 16.34
N ALA A 125 16.75 9.23 16.64
CA ALA A 125 16.40 8.45 17.82
C ALA A 125 16.52 6.93 17.63
N GLU A 126 16.29 6.40 16.41
CA GLU A 126 16.36 4.95 16.15
C GLU A 126 17.79 4.45 15.83
N SER A 127 18.73 5.35 15.53
CA SER A 127 20.12 5.00 15.20
C SER A 127 21.03 4.78 16.43
N SER A 128 20.53 4.95 17.66
CA SER A 128 21.36 4.95 18.88
C SER A 128 21.25 3.70 19.77
N THR A 129 20.67 2.59 19.30
CA THR A 129 20.73 1.32 20.06
C THR A 129 21.97 0.54 19.63
N GLY A 130 23.07 0.80 20.34
CA GLY A 130 24.35 0.12 20.13
C GLY A 130 24.35 -1.36 20.51
N GLY A 131 25.03 -2.14 19.67
CA GLY A 131 25.41 -3.53 19.89
C GLY A 131 26.75 -3.81 19.22
N ASP A 132 27.79 -3.68 20.04
CA ASP A 132 29.20 -4.07 19.92
C ASP A 132 29.52 -5.30 19.02
N ALA A 133 30.51 -5.11 18.15
CA ALA A 133 31.44 -6.04 17.48
C ALA A 133 30.99 -7.46 17.08
N THR A 134 30.90 -7.73 15.77
CA THR A 134 31.72 -8.74 15.05
C THR A 134 31.66 -8.43 13.54
N GLU A 135 32.83 -8.20 12.93
CA GLU A 135 33.02 -8.14 11.47
C GLU A 135 32.94 -9.57 10.90
N ASP A 136 32.02 -9.84 9.97
CA ASP A 136 32.24 -10.62 8.75
C ASP A 136 30.94 -10.81 7.94
N GLU A 137 30.99 -10.34 6.69
CA GLU A 137 30.29 -10.77 5.46
C GLU A 137 28.78 -11.12 5.46
N GLU A 138 27.95 -10.23 4.88
CA GLU A 138 27.32 -10.33 3.53
C GLU A 138 26.25 -9.21 3.37
N PRO A 139 25.96 -8.70 2.16
CA PRO A 139 25.04 -7.59 1.99
C PRO A 139 23.59 -8.07 2.14
N GLU A 140 22.99 -7.80 3.30
CA GLU A 140 21.55 -7.95 3.51
C GLU A 140 20.80 -6.96 2.61
N GLN A 141 20.14 -7.49 1.58
CA GLN A 141 19.19 -6.75 0.76
C GLN A 141 18.00 -6.32 1.63
N ASP A 142 17.96 -5.02 1.91
CA ASP A 142 16.92 -4.35 2.68
C ASP A 142 15.49 -4.68 2.19
N ALA A 143 14.67 -5.21 3.11
CA ALA A 143 13.22 -5.38 2.95
C ALA A 143 12.43 -4.06 2.97
N ASN A 144 13.11 -2.92 2.83
CA ASN A 144 12.59 -1.55 2.94
C ASN A 144 12.60 -0.81 1.58
N SER A 145 12.31 -1.53 0.49
CA SER A 145 12.19 -0.87 -0.82
C SER A 145 11.08 0.20 -0.78
N PRO A 146 11.40 1.48 -1.07
CA PRO A 146 10.39 2.54 -1.12
C PRO A 146 9.29 2.18 -2.12
N PRO A 147 8.05 2.71 -1.96
CA PRO A 147 7.01 2.56 -2.96
C PRO A 147 7.61 3.00 -4.30
N ILE A 148 7.68 2.05 -5.24
CA ILE A 148 8.20 2.27 -6.59
C ILE A 148 7.48 3.52 -7.12
N SER A 149 8.22 4.61 -7.31
CA SER A 149 7.61 5.86 -7.76
C SER A 149 6.82 5.59 -9.03
N GLU A 150 5.66 6.26 -9.19
CA GLU A 150 4.77 6.08 -10.34
C GLU A 150 5.51 6.19 -11.68
N GLU A 151 6.56 7.02 -11.71
CA GLU A 151 7.47 7.19 -12.83
C GLU A 151 8.30 5.93 -13.14
N VAL A 152 8.88 5.28 -12.13
CA VAL A 152 9.60 4.01 -12.30
C VAL A 152 8.65 2.91 -12.77
N GLY A 153 7.42 2.86 -12.24
CA GLY A 153 6.39 1.94 -12.71
C GLY A 153 6.05 2.15 -14.20
N THR A 154 6.00 3.40 -14.64
CA THR A 154 5.76 3.77 -16.04
C THR A 154 6.93 3.36 -16.95
N GLN A 155 8.18 3.52 -16.49
CA GLN A 155 9.36 3.08 -17.23
C GLN A 155 9.35 1.57 -17.44
N PHE A 156 9.04 0.79 -16.41
CA PHE A 156 8.92 -0.67 -16.53
C PHE A 156 7.77 -1.09 -17.45
N ALA A 157 6.61 -0.45 -17.38
CA ALA A 157 5.48 -0.76 -18.24
C ALA A 157 5.83 -0.64 -19.74
N ARG A 158 6.69 0.33 -20.11
CA ARG A 158 7.15 0.53 -21.50
C ARG A 158 8.01 -0.61 -22.05
N LEU A 159 8.62 -1.42 -21.17
CA LEU A 159 9.43 -2.56 -21.59
C LEU A 159 8.59 -3.71 -22.17
N PHE A 160 7.28 -3.74 -21.89
CA PHE A 160 6.42 -4.85 -22.26
C PHE A 160 5.48 -4.52 -23.41
N ASP A 161 5.14 -5.55 -24.20
CA ASP A 161 4.03 -5.49 -25.13
C ASP A 161 2.71 -5.80 -24.43
N SER A 162 1.63 -5.23 -24.93
CA SER A 162 0.28 -5.61 -24.53
C SER A 162 0.03 -7.09 -24.84
N VAL A 163 -0.55 -7.82 -23.90
CA VAL A 163 -0.87 -9.25 -24.04
C VAL A 163 -2.35 -9.52 -23.81
N THR A 164 -2.84 -10.64 -24.33
CA THR A 164 -4.24 -11.07 -24.15
C THR A 164 -4.50 -11.57 -22.73
N VAL A 165 -5.77 -11.61 -22.33
CA VAL A 165 -6.20 -12.23 -21.05
C VAL A 165 -5.72 -13.68 -20.91
N ALA A 166 -5.72 -14.45 -22.00
CA ALA A 166 -5.23 -15.83 -21.98
C ALA A 166 -3.71 -15.92 -21.72
N ALA A 167 -2.94 -14.97 -22.26
CA ALA A 167 -1.52 -14.85 -21.96
C ALA A 167 -1.27 -14.44 -20.51
N LEU A 168 -2.07 -13.50 -19.96
CA LEU A 168 -2.01 -13.15 -18.54
C LEU A 168 -2.30 -14.35 -17.64
N GLU A 169 -3.31 -15.17 -17.95
CA GLU A 169 -3.59 -16.40 -17.19
C GLU A 169 -2.42 -17.39 -17.22
N LYS A 170 -1.69 -17.47 -18.35
CA LYS A 170 -0.49 -18.32 -18.45
C LYS A 170 0.68 -17.77 -17.62
N MET A 171 0.87 -16.45 -17.60
CA MET A 171 1.93 -15.79 -16.83
C MET A 171 1.61 -15.79 -15.32
N PHE A 172 0.36 -15.53 -14.97
CA PHE A 172 -0.13 -15.37 -13.61
C PHE A 172 -1.36 -16.27 -13.38
N PRO A 173 -1.19 -17.59 -13.16
CA PRO A 173 -2.31 -18.51 -13.04
C PRO A 173 -3.26 -18.12 -11.91
N ALA A 174 -4.55 -18.07 -12.23
CA ALA A 174 -5.60 -17.55 -11.37
C ALA A 174 -6.91 -18.35 -11.48
N ASP A 175 -6.85 -19.61 -11.90
CA ASP A 175 -8.02 -20.49 -12.09
C ASP A 175 -9.10 -19.85 -12.98
N ALA A 176 -8.70 -19.25 -14.11
CA ALA A 176 -9.56 -18.53 -15.05
C ALA A 176 -10.23 -17.26 -14.51
N LYS A 177 -9.84 -16.76 -13.32
CA LYS A 177 -10.37 -15.51 -12.75
C LYS A 177 -10.00 -14.28 -13.59
N TRP A 178 -8.93 -14.33 -14.39
CA TRP A 178 -8.52 -13.22 -15.25
C TRP A 178 -9.61 -12.75 -16.20
N LYS A 179 -10.46 -13.67 -16.70
CA LYS A 179 -11.60 -13.30 -17.55
C LYS A 179 -12.58 -12.39 -16.81
N ILE A 180 -12.95 -12.77 -15.59
CA ILE A 180 -13.89 -12.01 -14.74
C ILE A 180 -13.27 -10.66 -14.34
N TRP A 181 -11.99 -10.65 -13.99
CA TRP A 181 -11.28 -9.42 -13.62
C TRP A 181 -11.12 -8.47 -14.80
N ALA A 182 -10.83 -8.97 -15.99
CA ALA A 182 -10.72 -8.17 -17.21
C ALA A 182 -12.07 -7.54 -17.61
N GLU A 183 -13.17 -8.29 -17.51
CA GLU A 183 -14.54 -7.76 -17.73
C GLU A 183 -14.87 -6.64 -16.74
N ARG A 184 -14.38 -6.76 -15.50
CA ARG A 184 -14.59 -5.78 -14.41
C ARG A 184 -13.44 -4.78 -14.25
N ALA A 185 -12.54 -4.67 -15.23
CA ALA A 185 -11.30 -3.88 -15.11
C ALA A 185 -11.56 -2.41 -14.75
N ALA A 186 -12.64 -1.83 -15.25
CA ALA A 186 -13.04 -0.45 -14.97
C ALA A 186 -13.40 -0.18 -13.49
N ARG A 187 -13.63 -1.21 -12.68
CA ARG A 187 -14.12 -1.08 -11.29
C ARG A 187 -13.20 -1.68 -10.24
N ASN A 188 -12.16 -2.42 -10.64
CA ASN A 188 -11.32 -3.17 -9.71
C ASN A 188 -9.85 -2.72 -9.70
N GLY A 189 -9.53 -1.57 -10.35
CA GLY A 189 -8.18 -1.03 -10.45
C GLY A 189 -7.31 -1.63 -11.57
N LEU A 190 -7.76 -2.70 -12.24
CA LEU A 190 -7.04 -3.28 -13.38
C LEU A 190 -7.12 -2.39 -14.64
N CYS A 191 -7.96 -1.34 -14.64
CA CYS A 191 -8.07 -0.39 -15.74
C CYS A 191 -6.73 0.26 -16.13
N ALA A 192 -5.85 0.52 -15.15
CA ALA A 192 -4.53 1.10 -15.41
C ALA A 192 -3.65 0.20 -16.30
N ALA A 193 -3.85 -1.13 -16.23
CA ALA A 193 -3.13 -2.08 -17.07
C ALA A 193 -3.75 -2.25 -18.47
N ARG A 194 -4.94 -1.69 -18.75
CA ARG A 194 -5.68 -1.96 -19.98
C ARG A 194 -5.28 -1.02 -21.10
N GLU A 195 -4.64 -1.55 -22.15
CA GLU A 195 -4.19 -0.76 -23.31
C GLU A 195 -5.13 -0.89 -24.51
N GLY A 196 -6.05 -1.86 -24.51
CA GLY A 196 -6.99 -2.06 -25.62
C GLY A 196 -8.19 -2.95 -25.31
N ARG A 197 -8.84 -3.46 -26.37
CA ARG A 197 -9.94 -4.42 -26.24
C ARG A 197 -9.37 -5.78 -25.86
N ALA A 198 -9.48 -6.14 -24.58
CA ALA A 198 -8.97 -7.39 -24.01
C ALA A 198 -7.43 -7.57 -24.08
N MET A 199 -6.70 -6.46 -24.22
CA MET A 199 -5.24 -6.40 -24.19
C MET A 199 -4.79 -5.62 -22.96
N PHE A 200 -3.77 -6.12 -22.29
CA PHE A 200 -3.28 -5.61 -21.02
C PHE A 200 -1.76 -5.57 -21.00
N ASN A 201 -1.20 -4.54 -20.38
CA ASN A 201 0.22 -4.46 -20.07
C ASN A 201 0.56 -5.49 -18.97
N PRO A 202 1.45 -6.47 -19.23
CA PRO A 202 1.71 -7.56 -18.29
C PRO A 202 2.39 -7.11 -17.02
N TYR A 203 3.24 -6.05 -17.06
CA TYR A 203 3.87 -5.51 -15.85
C TYR A 203 2.82 -4.95 -14.90
N LEU A 204 1.97 -4.02 -15.37
CA LEU A 204 0.92 -3.42 -14.55
C LEU A 204 -0.09 -4.45 -14.05
N ALA A 205 -0.46 -5.41 -14.90
CA ALA A 205 -1.33 -6.51 -14.53
C ALA A 205 -0.70 -7.40 -13.44
N GLY A 206 0.59 -7.71 -13.53
CA GLY A 206 1.33 -8.48 -12.54
C GLY A 206 1.42 -7.78 -11.18
N ILE A 207 1.69 -6.47 -11.15
CA ILE A 207 1.69 -5.68 -9.91
C ILE A 207 0.30 -5.67 -9.27
N TRP A 208 -0.75 -5.42 -10.08
CA TRP A 208 -2.14 -5.50 -9.62
C TRP A 208 -2.48 -6.88 -9.05
N PHE A 209 -2.01 -7.95 -9.71
CA PHE A 209 -2.27 -9.33 -9.32
C PHE A 209 -1.66 -9.70 -7.97
N VAL A 210 -0.42 -9.26 -7.70
CA VAL A 210 0.25 -9.44 -6.40
C VAL A 210 -0.48 -8.65 -5.31
N ARG A 211 -0.81 -7.38 -5.57
CA ARG A 211 -1.57 -6.52 -4.63
C ARG A 211 -2.93 -7.10 -4.27
N LYS A 212 -3.53 -7.89 -5.17
CA LYS A 212 -4.81 -8.55 -4.89
C LYS A 212 -4.72 -9.67 -3.84
N GLY A 213 -3.52 -10.07 -3.43
CA GLY A 213 -3.30 -11.08 -2.39
C GLY A 213 -3.55 -12.50 -2.86
N ASN A 214 -3.21 -12.83 -4.12
CA ASN A 214 -3.31 -14.22 -4.57
C ASN A 214 -2.24 -15.08 -3.87
N ASN A 215 -2.69 -16.08 -3.09
CA ASN A 215 -1.84 -16.92 -2.26
C ASN A 215 -0.63 -17.48 -3.03
N GLY A 216 0.57 -17.34 -2.46
CA GLY A 216 1.81 -17.88 -3.01
C GLY A 216 2.46 -17.03 -4.12
N TRP A 217 1.97 -15.80 -4.34
CA TRP A 217 2.61 -14.81 -5.20
C TRP A 217 3.16 -13.65 -4.40
N ASP A 218 4.47 -13.49 -4.45
CA ASP A 218 5.18 -12.30 -3.99
C ASP A 218 5.66 -11.47 -5.20
N LEU A 219 6.19 -10.27 -4.90
CA LEU A 219 6.69 -9.36 -5.92
C LEU A 219 7.93 -9.94 -6.64
N ALA A 220 8.79 -10.68 -5.93
CA ALA A 220 10.00 -11.28 -6.49
C ALA A 220 9.68 -12.36 -7.55
N ARG A 221 8.72 -13.24 -7.25
CA ARG A 221 8.19 -14.24 -8.20
C ARG A 221 7.54 -13.57 -9.40
N CYS A 222 6.75 -12.51 -9.18
CA CYS A 222 6.16 -11.73 -10.26
C CYS A 222 7.21 -11.15 -11.19
N ARG A 223 8.25 -10.50 -10.64
CA ARG A 223 9.38 -9.94 -11.41
C ARG A 223 10.13 -11.01 -12.21
N ARG A 224 10.42 -12.17 -11.62
CA ARG A 224 11.06 -13.30 -12.34
C ARG A 224 10.23 -13.80 -13.51
N VAL A 225 8.90 -13.86 -13.37
CA VAL A 225 8.02 -14.25 -14.47
C VAL A 225 8.00 -13.18 -15.55
N LEU A 226 7.94 -11.90 -15.17
CA LEU A 226 7.99 -10.78 -16.10
C LEU A 226 9.31 -10.76 -16.89
N ALA A 227 10.45 -10.90 -16.22
CA ALA A 227 11.77 -11.00 -16.83
C ALA A 227 11.83 -12.08 -17.93
N LYS A 228 11.34 -13.30 -17.62
CA LYS A 228 11.28 -14.42 -18.57
C LYS A 228 10.37 -14.20 -19.78
N ASN A 229 9.44 -13.25 -19.70
CA ASN A 229 8.48 -12.93 -20.74
C ASN A 229 8.73 -11.55 -21.37
N LEU A 230 9.94 -11.00 -21.22
CA LEU A 230 10.32 -9.76 -21.91
C LEU A 230 10.28 -9.96 -23.44
N PRO A 231 9.72 -8.99 -24.19
CA PRO A 231 9.80 -9.03 -25.65
C PRO A 231 11.25 -8.88 -26.10
N ASP A 232 11.58 -9.38 -27.29
CA ASP A 232 12.96 -9.39 -27.81
C ASP A 232 13.63 -8.01 -27.77
N ARG A 233 12.87 -6.93 -28.04
CA ARG A 233 13.38 -5.55 -27.99
C ARG A 233 13.85 -5.09 -26.61
N SER A 234 13.37 -5.72 -25.55
CA SER A 234 13.62 -5.34 -24.15
C SER A 234 14.41 -6.39 -23.39
N ARG A 235 14.88 -7.46 -24.06
CA ARG A 235 15.60 -8.56 -23.40
C ARG A 235 16.89 -8.08 -22.72
N GLY A 236 17.56 -7.06 -23.28
CA GLY A 236 18.75 -6.44 -22.65
C GLY A 236 18.46 -5.67 -21.35
N SER A 237 17.20 -5.43 -21.03
CA SER A 237 16.76 -4.73 -19.81
C SER A 237 16.30 -5.69 -18.70
N GLU A 238 16.63 -6.99 -18.79
CA GLU A 238 16.22 -8.00 -17.81
C GLU A 238 16.65 -7.66 -16.39
N HIS A 239 17.90 -7.23 -16.21
CA HIS A 239 18.47 -6.80 -14.93
C HIS A 239 17.65 -5.68 -14.26
N LEU A 240 17.04 -4.78 -15.04
CA LEU A 240 16.18 -3.73 -14.48
C LEU A 240 14.94 -4.32 -13.82
N VAL A 241 14.39 -5.40 -14.38
CA VAL A 241 13.15 -6.03 -13.89
C VAL A 241 13.42 -6.92 -12.67
N THR A 242 14.52 -7.66 -12.65
CA THR A 242 14.86 -8.55 -11.53
C THR A 242 15.52 -7.81 -10.36
N GLY A 243 16.28 -6.75 -10.65
CA GLY A 243 17.13 -6.07 -9.67
C GLY A 243 18.49 -6.74 -9.47
N ASP A 244 18.80 -7.78 -10.25
CA ASP A 244 20.11 -8.42 -10.25
C ASP A 244 21.07 -7.55 -11.06
N LEU A 245 21.93 -6.78 -10.39
CA LEU A 245 23.05 -6.09 -11.03
C LEU A 245 24.16 -7.12 -11.25
N GLU A 246 24.50 -7.40 -12.51
CA GLU A 246 25.71 -8.18 -12.87
C GLU A 246 27.00 -7.47 -12.45
#